data_AF-A0A3L8P978-F1
#
_entry.id   AF-A0A3L8P978-F1
#
_cell.length_a   1.000
_cell.length_b   1.000
_cell.length_c   1.000
_cell.angle_alpha   90.00
_cell.angle_beta   90.00
_cell.angle_gamma   90.00
#
_symmetry.space_group_name_H-M   'P 1'
#
loop_
_entity.id
_entity.type
_entity.pdbx_description
1 polymer ?
#
loop_
_entity_poly.entity_id
_entity_poly.type
_entity_poly.pdbx_seq_one_letter_code
_entity_poly.pdbx_strand_id
1 'polypeptide(L)'
;MVLAQPRATFPALAATIYLAGGRGDEGAWVLGVLQAAPAIGSFLAFCVSGWLGRVHRHGIAIVVAIMTYGVAVALAGVAAVGLPGVLWLGVTLLALSGSADMVSSAYRSTMLQTAAPDEMR
;
A
#
# COMPACT_ATOMS: atom_id res chain seq x y z
N MET A 1 -2.75 -2.85 -11.06
CA MET A 1 -1.48 -2.11 -11.23
C MET A 1 -0.32 -3.07 -10.98
N VAL A 2 0.23 -3.70 -12.03
CA VAL A 2 1.34 -4.68 -11.89
C VAL A 2 2.70 -3.98 -11.79
N LEU A 3 2.91 -2.89 -12.53
CA LEU A 3 4.20 -2.20 -12.62
C LEU A 3 4.51 -1.27 -11.42
N ALA A 4 3.48 -0.73 -10.77
CA ALA A 4 3.66 0.20 -9.66
C ALA A 4 3.88 -0.49 -8.30
N GLN A 5 3.55 -1.78 -8.20
CA GLN A 5 3.56 -2.48 -6.92
C GLN A 5 4.96 -2.99 -6.58
N PRO A 6 5.52 -2.65 -5.41
CA PRO A 6 6.85 -3.09 -4.99
C PRO A 6 6.92 -4.59 -4.68
N ARG A 7 5.83 -5.34 -4.87
CA ARG A 7 5.73 -6.77 -4.51
C ARG A 7 6.77 -7.65 -5.21
N ALA A 8 7.19 -7.26 -6.41
CA ALA A 8 8.24 -7.96 -7.14
C ALA A 8 9.61 -7.92 -6.43
N THR A 9 9.85 -6.91 -5.58
CA THR A 9 11.13 -6.77 -4.86
C THR A 9 11.11 -7.45 -3.49
N PHE A 10 9.94 -7.82 -2.94
CA PHE A 10 9.84 -8.39 -1.59
C PHE A 10 10.68 -9.67 -1.39
N PRO A 11 10.71 -10.64 -2.33
CA PRO A 11 11.63 -11.79 -2.29
C PRO A 11 13.08 -11.38 -2.08
N ALA A 12 13.55 -10.40 -2.86
CA ALA A 12 14.91 -9.89 -2.78
C ALA A 12 15.16 -9.13 -1.47
N LEU A 13 14.23 -8.26 -1.05
CA LEU A 13 14.33 -7.49 0.18
C LEU A 13 14.42 -8.40 1.41
N ALA A 14 13.58 -9.43 1.49
CA ALA A 14 13.60 -10.37 2.60
C ALA A 14 14.92 -11.15 2.64
N ALA A 15 15.41 -11.62 1.49
CA ALA A 15 16.61 -12.45 1.41
C ALA A 15 17.93 -11.67 1.59
N THR A 16 17.97 -10.37 1.27
CA THR A 16 19.22 -9.61 1.21
C THR A 16 19.34 -8.49 2.24
N ILE A 17 18.24 -7.81 2.56
CA ILE A 17 18.25 -6.59 3.38
C ILE A 17 17.74 -6.86 4.80
N TYR A 18 16.65 -7.61 4.92
CA TYR A 18 16.02 -7.85 6.22
C TYR A 18 16.53 -9.10 6.92
N LEU A 19 17.10 -10.06 6.19
CA LEU A 19 17.79 -11.23 6.74
C LEU A 19 19.23 -11.22 6.24
N ALA A 20 20.12 -10.58 6.99
CA ALA A 20 21.56 -10.64 6.76
C ALA A 20 22.12 -12.04 7.09
N GLY A 21 21.69 -13.10 6.38
CA GLY A 21 22.28 -14.45 6.46
C GLY A 21 21.43 -15.59 7.02
N GLY A 22 20.14 -15.38 7.33
CA GLY A 22 19.26 -16.44 7.87
C GLY A 22 18.78 -17.42 6.79
N ARG A 23 19.27 -18.67 6.80
CA ARG A 23 18.80 -19.77 5.94
C ARG A 23 17.66 -20.52 6.63
N GLY A 24 16.41 -20.39 6.15
CA GLY A 24 15.28 -21.21 6.62
C GLY A 24 13.92 -20.49 6.68
N ASP A 25 13.02 -21.02 7.52
CA ASP A 25 11.61 -20.61 7.69
C ASP A 25 11.40 -19.12 8.02
N GLU A 26 12.42 -18.45 8.58
CA GLU A 26 12.38 -17.02 8.89
C GLU A 26 12.26 -16.13 7.62
N GLY A 27 12.81 -16.59 6.49
CA GLY A 27 12.65 -15.93 5.18
C GLY A 27 11.20 -15.93 4.73
N ALA A 28 10.51 -17.05 4.89
CA ALA A 28 9.10 -17.18 4.55
C ALA A 28 8.23 -16.29 5.46
N TRP A 29 8.58 -16.19 6.74
CA TRP A 29 7.90 -15.28 7.67
C TRP A 29 8.02 -13.82 7.25
N VAL A 30 9.23 -13.31 7.02
CA VAL A 30 9.46 -11.91 6.64
C VAL A 30 8.75 -11.57 5.32
N LEU A 31 8.79 -12.49 4.35
CA LEU A 31 8.04 -12.35 3.10
C LEU A 31 6.53 -12.29 3.33
N GLY A 32 6.01 -13.17 4.18
CA GLY A 32 4.61 -13.19 4.58
C GLY A 32 4.19 -11.85 5.19
N VAL A 33 4.98 -11.30 6.11
CA VAL A 33 4.71 -10.01 6.75
C VAL A 33 4.75 -8.87 5.72
N LEU A 34 5.76 -8.80 4.86
CA LEU A 34 5.86 -7.79 3.79
C LEU A 34 4.66 -7.86 2.83
N GLN A 35 4.19 -9.06 2.49
CA GLN A 35 3.01 -9.22 1.64
C GLN A 35 1.68 -8.89 2.33
N ALA A 36 1.58 -9.18 3.62
CA ALA A 36 0.40 -8.90 4.42
C ALA A 36 0.26 -7.41 4.74
N ALA A 37 1.37 -6.69 4.88
CA ALA A 37 1.36 -5.30 5.33
C ALA A 37 0.44 -4.37 4.50
N PRO A 38 0.50 -4.34 3.15
CA PRO A 38 -0.44 -3.54 2.36
C PRO A 38 -1.90 -3.97 2.57
N ALA A 39 -2.18 -5.28 2.69
CA ALA A 39 -3.53 -5.79 2.88
C ALA A 39 -4.12 -5.35 4.24
N ILE A 40 -3.31 -5.41 5.31
CA ILE A 40 -3.69 -4.92 6.64
C ILE A 40 -3.99 -3.41 6.58
N GLY A 41 -3.13 -2.63 5.92
CA GLY A 41 -3.35 -1.19 5.76
C GLY A 41 -4.62 -0.85 4.97
N SER A 42 -4.89 -1.58 3.88
CA SER A 42 -6.14 -1.43 3.12
C SER A 42 -7.36 -1.78 3.96
N PHE A 43 -7.30 -2.87 4.75
CA PHE A 43 -8.39 -3.28 5.63
C PHE A 43 -8.67 -2.24 6.72
N LEU A 44 -7.63 -1.69 7.35
CA LEU A 44 -7.79 -0.61 8.34
C LEU A 44 -8.43 0.63 7.70
N ALA A 45 -7.96 1.05 6.52
CA ALA A 45 -8.56 2.18 5.80
C ALA A 45 -10.03 1.92 5.42
N PHE A 46 -10.36 0.67 5.07
CA PHE A 46 -11.72 0.25 4.79
C PHE A 46 -12.61 0.34 6.04
N CYS A 47 -12.14 -0.14 7.20
CA CYS A 47 -12.87 -0.04 8.46
C CYS A 47 -13.19 1.41 8.86
N VAL A 48 -12.30 2.36 8.55
CA VAL A 48 -12.53 3.77 8.84
C VAL A 48 -13.03 4.57 7.62
N SER A 49 -13.49 3.86 6.58
CA SER A 49 -13.90 4.48 5.31
C SER A 49 -15.11 5.42 5.40
N GLY A 50 -15.83 5.43 6.53
CA GLY A 50 -16.99 6.30 6.74
C GLY A 50 -16.73 7.80 6.58
N TRP A 51 -15.47 8.25 6.67
CA TRP A 51 -15.13 9.65 6.34
C TRP A 51 -15.09 9.94 4.84
N LEU A 52 -14.89 8.94 3.97
CA LEU A 52 -14.65 9.15 2.54
C LEU A 52 -15.85 9.83 1.87
N GLY A 53 -17.07 9.50 2.31
CA GLY A 53 -18.31 10.07 1.80
C GLY A 53 -18.52 11.56 2.11
N ARG A 54 -17.73 12.16 3.01
CA ARG A 54 -17.80 13.61 3.30
C ARG A 54 -17.01 14.46 2.30
N VAL A 55 -16.19 13.85 1.46
CA VAL A 55 -15.32 14.59 0.53
C VAL A 55 -16.04 14.85 -0.78
N HIS A 56 -16.40 16.11 -1.04
CA HIS A 56 -17.05 16.51 -2.29
C HIS A 56 -16.09 16.54 -3.49
N ARG A 57 -14.80 16.81 -3.26
CA ARG A 57 -13.77 16.96 -4.32
C ARG A 57 -13.01 15.65 -4.57
N HIS A 58 -13.69 14.68 -5.19
CA HIS A 58 -13.17 13.34 -5.50
C HIS A 58 -11.84 13.36 -6.27
N GLY A 59 -11.71 14.22 -7.29
CA GLY A 59 -10.49 14.31 -8.10
C GLY A 59 -9.24 14.70 -7.31
N ILE A 60 -9.36 15.70 -6.41
CA ILE A 60 -8.24 16.13 -5.54
C ILE A 60 -7.89 15.03 -4.55
N ALA A 61 -8.91 14.35 -4.00
CA ALA A 61 -8.70 13.24 -3.06
C ALA A 61 -7.91 12.09 -3.70
N ILE A 62 -8.20 11.75 -4.96
CA ILE A 62 -7.46 10.73 -5.72
C ILE A 62 -5.99 11.14 -5.90
N VAL A 63 -5.73 12.41 -6.28
CA VAL A 63 -4.35 12.90 -6.47
C VAL A 63 -3.56 12.82 -5.16
N VAL A 64 -4.14 13.27 -4.05
CA VAL A 64 -3.49 13.20 -2.72
C VAL A 64 -3.24 11.74 -2.32
N ALA A 65 -4.18 10.83 -2.59
CA ALA A 65 -4.01 9.41 -2.30
C ALA A 65 -2.87 8.79 -3.13
N ILE A 66 -2.78 9.11 -4.43
CA ILE A 66 -1.69 8.63 -5.30
C ILE A 66 -0.33 9.18 -4.85
N MET A 67 -0.27 10.46 -4.47
CA MET A 67 0.96 11.07 -3.96
C MET A 67 1.38 10.42 -2.63
N THR A 68 0.43 10.17 -1.73
CA THR A 68 0.67 9.47 -0.45
C THR A 68 1.19 8.05 -0.71
N TYR A 69 0.58 7.34 -1.66
CA TYR A 69 1.05 6.01 -2.08
C TYR A 69 2.50 6.06 -2.57
N GLY A 70 2.80 6.96 -3.52
CA GLY A 70 4.14 7.09 -4.10
C GLY A 70 5.20 7.44 -3.06
N VAL A 71 4.89 8.39 -2.17
CA VAL A 71 5.78 8.78 -1.06
C VAL A 71 6.00 7.61 -0.09
N ALA A 72 4.94 6.89 0.28
CA ALA A 72 5.07 5.74 1.17
C ALA A 72 5.95 4.63 0.59
N VAL A 73 5.79 4.31 -0.71
CA VAL A 73 6.62 3.32 -1.41
C VAL A 73 8.07 3.82 -1.56
N ALA A 74 8.27 5.08 -1.92
CA ALA A 74 9.61 5.66 -2.04
C ALA A 74 10.35 5.65 -0.69
N LEU A 75 9.69 6.07 0.39
CA LEU A 75 10.24 6.02 1.75
C LEU A 75 10.50 4.58 2.19
N ALA A 76 9.66 3.61 1.83
CA ALA A 76 9.91 2.20 2.14
C ALA A 76 11.17 1.69 1.43
N GLY A 77 11.40 2.10 0.17
CA GLY A 77 12.61 1.78 -0.58
C GLY A 77 13.86 2.45 0.02
N VAL A 78 13.79 3.74 0.35
CA VAL A 78 14.89 4.47 0.99
C VAL A 78 15.21 3.89 2.38
N ALA A 79 14.19 3.54 3.17
CA ALA A 79 14.36 2.91 4.47
C ALA A 79 15.03 1.53 4.35
N ALA A 80 14.67 0.74 3.34
CA ALA A 80 15.29 -0.56 3.09
C ALA A 80 16.79 -0.42 2.75
N VAL A 81 17.20 0.63 2.03
CA VAL A 81 18.61 0.86 1.67
C VAL A 81 19.40 1.55 2.80
N GLY A 82 18.78 2.51 3.50
CA GLY A 82 19.46 3.37 4.47
C GLY A 82 19.52 2.84 5.91
N LEU A 83 18.51 2.07 6.35
CA LEU A 83 18.45 1.45 7.68
C LEU A 83 18.19 -0.07 7.54
N PRO A 84 19.17 -0.86 7.07
CA PRO A 84 19.03 -2.31 7.00
C PRO A 84 18.79 -2.89 8.40
N GLY A 85 17.67 -3.60 8.58
CA GLY A 85 17.29 -4.26 9.83
C GLY A 85 15.99 -3.76 10.50
N VAL A 86 15.44 -2.61 10.10
CA VAL A 86 14.19 -2.09 10.69
C VAL A 86 12.96 -2.56 9.89
N LEU A 87 12.68 -3.87 9.95
CA LEU A 87 11.54 -4.49 9.25
C LEU A 87 10.22 -3.76 9.49
N TRP A 88 9.96 -3.40 10.74
CA TRP A 88 8.69 -2.76 11.14
C TRP A 88 8.48 -1.38 10.50
N LEU A 89 9.55 -0.62 10.24
CA LEU A 89 9.44 0.65 9.51
C LEU A 89 8.97 0.40 8.07
N GLY A 90 9.58 -0.56 7.38
CA GLY A 90 9.14 -0.97 6.05
C GLY A 90 7.70 -1.46 6.03
N VAL A 91 7.31 -2.28 7.02
CA VAL A 91 5.94 -2.79 7.18
C VAL A 91 4.92 -1.66 7.38
N THR A 92 5.21 -0.70 8.25
CA THR A 92 4.28 0.43 8.49
C THR A 92 4.13 1.32 7.26
N LEU A 93 5.20 1.59 6.51
CA LEU A 93 5.15 2.35 5.26
C LEU A 93 4.40 1.59 4.16
N LEU A 94 4.59 0.27 4.05
CA LEU A 94 3.83 -0.57 3.14
C LEU A 94 2.34 -0.64 3.50
N ALA A 95 2.01 -0.70 4.79
CA ALA A 95 0.63 -0.60 5.26
C ALA A 95 0.02 0.75 4.88
N LEU A 96 0.73 1.87 5.08
CA LEU A 96 0.28 3.20 4.67
C LEU A 96 0.03 3.27 3.15
N SER A 97 0.90 2.64 2.34
CA SER A 97 0.69 2.55 0.90
C SER A 97 -0.60 1.78 0.56
N GLY A 98 -0.89 0.67 1.26
CA GLY A 98 -2.12 -0.09 1.08
C GLY A 98 -3.37 0.68 1.48
N SER A 99 -3.30 1.47 2.55
CA SER A 99 -4.38 2.38 2.95
C SER A 99 -4.67 3.42 1.87
N ALA A 100 -3.63 4.06 1.30
CA ALA A 100 -3.77 5.06 0.26
C ALA A 100 -4.34 4.48 -1.05
N ASP A 101 -3.93 3.27 -1.44
CA ASP A 101 -4.46 2.60 -2.63
C ASP A 101 -5.95 2.25 -2.48
N MET A 102 -6.36 1.79 -1.29
CA MET A 102 -7.78 1.53 -0.98
C MET A 102 -8.62 2.80 -1.11
N VAL A 103 -8.17 3.92 -0.54
CA VAL A 103 -8.86 5.21 -0.67
C VAL A 103 -8.99 5.65 -2.14
N SER A 104 -7.89 5.50 -2.90
CA SER A 104 -7.86 5.83 -4.32
C SER A 104 -8.80 4.96 -5.15
N SER A 105 -8.91 3.66 -4.86
CA SER A 105 -9.80 2.75 -5.58
C SER A 105 -11.27 3.00 -5.27
N ALA A 106 -11.62 3.32 -4.01
CA ALA A 106 -12.97 3.70 -3.62
C ALA A 106 -13.45 4.94 -4.39
N TYR A 107 -12.67 6.04 -4.36
CA TYR A 107 -13.06 7.26 -5.08
C TYR A 107 -13.14 7.06 -6.59
N ARG A 108 -12.25 6.26 -7.18
CA ARG A 108 -12.33 5.90 -8.60
C ARG A 108 -13.62 5.13 -8.92
N SER A 109 -14.00 4.18 -8.07
CA SER A 109 -15.26 3.43 -8.22
C SER A 109 -16.48 4.34 -8.11
N THR A 110 -16.53 5.22 -7.10
CA THR A 110 -17.64 6.18 -6.91
C THR A 110 -17.75 7.14 -8.09
N MET A 111 -16.63 7.66 -8.60
CA MET A 111 -16.61 8.55 -9.75
C MET A 111 -17.16 7.86 -11.01
N LEU A 112 -16.79 6.60 -11.25
CA LEU A 112 -17.31 5.81 -12.37
C LEU A 112 -18.82 5.53 -12.24
N GLN A 113 -19.28 5.13 -11.05
CA GLN A 113 -20.71 4.89 -10.80
C GLN A 113 -21.56 6.16 -10.90
N THR A 114 -20.99 7.32 -10.51
CA THR A 114 -21.68 8.61 -10.62
C THR A 114 -21.80 9.04 -12.09
N ALA A 115 -20.76 8.77 -12.90
CA ALA A 115 -20.73 9.10 -14.32
C ALA A 115 -21.54 8.12 -15.20
N ALA A 116 -21.85 6.91 -14.71
CA ALA A 116 -22.69 5.95 -15.42
C ALA A 116 -24.16 6.41 -15.47
N PRO A 117 -24.83 6.34 -16.64
CA PRO A 117 -26.27 6.62 -16.77
C PRO A 117 -27.10 5.67 -15.90
N ASP A 118 -28.26 6.14 -15.40
CA ASP A 118 -29.15 5.36 -14.52
C ASP A 118 -29.59 4.01 -15.12
N GLU A 119 -29.59 3.90 -16.44
CA GLU A 119 -29.90 2.70 -17.21
C GLU A 119 -28.88 1.57 -17.01
N MET A 120 -27.67 1.90 -16.56
CA MET A 120 -26.53 1.00 -16.40
C MET A 120 -25.95 0.99 -14.98
N ARG A 121 -26.59 1.67 -14.01
CA ARG A 121 -26.14 1.77 -12.62
C ARG A 121 -26.29 0.48 -11.83
#